data_AF-A0A354GTJ3-F1
#
_entry.id   AF-A0A354GTJ3-F1
#
_cell.length_a   1.000
_cell.length_b   1.000
_cell.length_c   1.000
_cell.angle_alpha   90.00
_cell.angle_beta   90.00
_cell.angle_gamma   90.00
#
_symmetry.space_group_name_H-M   'P 1'
#
loop_
_entity.id
_entity.type
_entity.pdbx_description
1 polymer ?
#
loop_
_entity_poly.entity_id
_entity_poly.type
_entity_poly.pdbx_seq_one_letter_code
_entity_poly.pdbx_strand_id
1 'polypeptide(L)'
;MESWRKVWRDGVEPLLSLGSLEALRNGLANDDPRLLQGATTTPPPLQCVQEWPVEAACVLGYCGWEGDGLETVAEVEEYFARMCFEIDQRLGEPAGCRWFLNWYDETPRDEMRQRLLAEVHRALARRQGEDEFEEAPRVASRVA
;
A
#
# COMPACT_ATOMS: atom_id res chain seq x y z
N MET A 1 0.07 -19.22 8.01
CA MET A 1 0.33 -17.79 7.76
C MET A 1 -0.80 -17.00 8.39
N GLU A 2 -0.52 -15.91 9.11
CA GLU A 2 -1.57 -15.07 9.71
C GLU A 2 -2.43 -14.43 8.61
N SER A 3 -3.75 -14.30 8.84
CA SER A 3 -4.70 -13.87 7.81
C SER A 3 -4.34 -12.52 7.20
N TRP A 4 -3.97 -11.54 8.01
CA TRP A 4 -3.55 -10.21 7.54
C TRP A 4 -2.33 -10.29 6.61
N ARG A 5 -1.36 -11.16 6.93
CA ARG A 5 -0.11 -11.30 6.15
C ARG A 5 -0.39 -11.98 4.81
N LYS A 6 -1.34 -12.92 4.78
CA LYS A 6 -1.82 -13.51 3.52
C LYS A 6 -2.47 -12.44 2.64
N VAL A 7 -3.39 -11.65 3.21
CA VAL A 7 -4.06 -10.56 2.46
C VAL A 7 -3.06 -9.51 1.99
N TRP A 8 -2.05 -9.17 2.80
CA TRP A 8 -0.97 -8.30 2.37
C TRP A 8 -0.25 -8.86 1.13
N ARG A 9 0.23 -10.10 1.19
CA ARG A 9 1.08 -10.69 0.13
C ARG A 9 0.32 -11.00 -1.15
N ASP A 10 -0.90 -11.49 -1.04
CA ASP A 10 -1.67 -12.00 -2.17
C ASP A 10 -2.62 -10.94 -2.74
N GLY A 11 -3.07 -10.00 -1.89
CA GLY A 11 -4.03 -8.96 -2.23
C GLY A 11 -3.41 -7.58 -2.40
N VAL A 12 -2.77 -7.05 -1.34
CA VAL A 12 -2.34 -5.64 -1.26
C VAL A 12 -1.04 -5.38 -2.03
N GLU A 13 0.05 -6.03 -1.64
CA GLU A 13 1.40 -5.82 -2.19
C GLU A 13 1.45 -5.86 -3.72
N PRO A 14 0.79 -6.81 -4.41
CA PRO A 14 0.84 -6.87 -5.86
C PRO A 14 0.16 -5.70 -6.58
N LEU A 15 -0.68 -4.92 -5.89
CA LEU A 15 -1.40 -3.76 -6.43
C LEU A 15 -0.63 -2.45 -6.23
N LEU A 16 0.33 -2.41 -5.31
CA LEU A 16 1.08 -1.20 -4.99
C LEU A 16 2.15 -0.90 -6.05
N SER A 17 2.31 0.37 -6.42
CA SER A 17 3.45 0.82 -7.21
C SER A 17 4.76 0.73 -6.41
N LEU A 18 5.92 0.92 -7.07
CA LEU A 18 7.19 1.02 -6.35
C LEU A 18 7.20 2.26 -5.44
N GLY A 19 6.72 3.41 -5.94
CA GLY A 19 6.59 4.65 -5.18
C GLY A 19 5.71 4.49 -3.95
N SER A 20 4.57 3.81 -4.07
CA SER A 20 3.70 3.43 -2.95
C SER A 20 4.43 2.62 -1.86
N LEU A 21 5.22 1.61 -2.26
CA LEU A 21 5.99 0.81 -1.29
C LEU A 21 7.10 1.62 -0.61
N GLU A 22 7.76 2.52 -1.34
CA GLU A 22 8.80 3.39 -0.79
C GLU A 22 8.23 4.45 0.16
N ALA A 23 7.12 5.10 -0.22
CA ALA A 23 6.40 6.03 0.63
C ALA A 23 5.94 5.34 1.92
N LEU A 24 5.32 4.15 1.80
CA LEU A 24 4.88 3.38 2.95
C LEU A 24 6.05 2.95 3.86
N ARG A 25 7.17 2.50 3.28
CA ARG A 25 8.39 2.20 4.04
C ARG A 25 8.81 3.40 4.87
N ASN A 26 8.89 4.58 4.24
CA ASN A 26 9.33 5.80 4.89
C ASN A 26 8.36 6.23 6.00
N GLY A 27 7.04 6.18 5.75
CA GLY A 27 6.01 6.50 6.74
C GLY A 27 6.06 5.58 7.96
N LEU A 28 6.13 4.26 7.74
CA LEU A 28 6.24 3.27 8.82
C LEU A 28 7.56 3.40 9.59
N ALA A 29 8.69 3.61 8.91
CA ALA A 29 9.99 3.73 9.58
C ALA A 29 10.04 4.96 10.52
N ASN A 30 9.47 6.08 10.10
CA ASN A 30 9.52 7.35 10.82
C ASN A 30 8.35 7.58 11.79
N ASP A 31 7.44 6.63 11.93
CA ASP A 31 6.21 6.80 12.72
C ASP A 31 5.35 7.97 12.26
N ASP A 32 5.23 8.17 10.94
CA ASP A 32 4.54 9.33 10.37
C ASP A 32 3.09 9.41 10.89
N PRO A 33 2.72 10.47 11.63
CA PRO A 33 1.37 10.61 12.19
C PRO A 33 0.29 10.75 11.10
N ARG A 34 0.68 11.08 9.85
CA ARG A 34 -0.22 11.16 8.70
C ARG A 34 -0.64 9.78 8.18
N LEU A 35 0.04 8.72 8.62
CA LEU A 35 -0.34 7.33 8.37
C LEU A 35 -1.28 6.86 9.50
N LEU A 36 -2.58 7.01 9.28
CA LEU A 36 -3.64 6.82 10.27
C LEU A 36 -3.96 5.34 10.52
N GLN A 37 -4.53 5.06 11.69
CA GLN A 37 -5.32 3.86 12.01
C GLN A 37 -6.76 4.29 12.34
N GLY A 38 -7.75 3.50 11.94
CA GLY A 38 -9.17 3.68 12.30
C GLY A 38 -9.93 4.73 11.47
N ALA A 39 -9.32 5.33 10.45
CA ALA A 39 -9.95 6.29 9.55
C ALA A 39 -9.33 6.25 8.15
N THR A 40 -10.14 6.44 7.10
CA THR A 40 -9.67 6.43 5.70
C THR A 40 -8.86 7.67 5.34
N THR A 41 -9.36 8.87 5.68
CA THR A 41 -8.71 10.16 5.40
C THR A 41 -8.93 11.16 6.54
N THR A 42 -8.08 12.17 6.60
CA THR A 42 -8.34 13.45 7.28
C THR A 42 -8.26 14.57 6.24
N PRO A 43 -9.29 15.41 6.11
CA PRO A 43 -10.59 15.30 6.76
C PRO A 43 -11.36 14.02 6.34
N PRO A 44 -12.36 13.56 7.13
CA PRO A 44 -13.18 12.40 6.77
C PRO A 44 -13.90 12.63 5.44
N PRO A 45 -14.16 11.57 4.66
CA PRO A 45 -14.73 11.69 3.31
C PRO A 45 -16.21 12.08 3.33
N LEU A 46 -16.47 13.37 3.60
CA LEU A 46 -17.79 13.97 3.54
C LEU A 46 -17.96 14.70 2.21
N GLN A 47 -19.20 14.74 1.70
CA GLN A 47 -19.51 15.39 0.42
C GLN A 47 -19.04 16.86 0.34
N CYS A 48 -19.02 17.60 1.45
CA CYS A 48 -18.62 18.99 1.48
C CYS A 48 -17.10 19.24 1.44
N VAL A 49 -16.28 18.19 1.60
CA VAL A 49 -14.81 18.30 1.63
C VAL A 49 -14.13 17.49 0.52
N GLN A 50 -14.88 17.00 -0.46
CA GLN A 50 -14.36 16.12 -1.52
C GLN A 50 -13.16 16.71 -2.27
N GLU A 51 -13.20 18.00 -2.59
CA GLU A 51 -12.13 18.71 -3.30
C GLU A 51 -11.06 19.28 -2.36
N TRP A 52 -11.19 19.08 -1.04
CA TRP A 52 -10.19 19.56 -0.09
C TRP A 52 -8.95 18.69 -0.15
N PRO A 53 -7.77 19.24 0.16
CA PRO A 53 -6.55 18.46 0.24
C PRO A 53 -6.64 17.39 1.34
N VAL A 54 -6.03 16.24 1.09
CA VAL A 54 -5.81 15.23 2.13
C VAL A 54 -4.65 15.65 3.02
N GLU A 55 -4.83 15.48 4.33
CA GLU A 55 -3.84 15.81 5.35
C GLU A 55 -3.27 14.56 6.05
N ALA A 56 -4.01 13.45 6.01
CA ALA A 56 -3.63 12.14 6.54
C ALA A 56 -4.52 11.03 5.96
N ALA A 57 -4.06 9.78 5.91
CA ALA A 57 -4.85 8.66 5.38
C ALA A 57 -4.48 7.30 6.00
N CYS A 58 -5.37 6.32 5.88
CA CYS A 58 -5.07 4.92 6.24
C CYS A 58 -3.95 4.35 5.36
N VAL A 59 -3.46 3.15 5.67
CA VAL A 59 -2.38 2.51 4.90
C VAL A 59 -2.62 2.44 3.39
N LEU A 60 -3.84 2.13 2.95
CA LEU A 60 -4.15 2.07 1.52
C LEU A 60 -4.25 3.48 0.92
N GLY A 61 -4.93 4.41 1.59
CA GLY A 61 -5.06 5.78 1.13
C GLY A 61 -3.72 6.52 1.08
N TYR A 62 -2.83 6.28 2.04
CA TYR A 62 -1.49 6.85 2.10
C TYR A 62 -0.62 6.38 0.92
N CYS A 63 -0.79 5.14 0.46
CA CYS A 63 -0.11 4.66 -0.75
C CYS A 63 -0.56 5.46 -1.98
N GLY A 64 -1.87 5.67 -2.15
CA GLY A 64 -2.38 6.52 -3.24
C GLY A 64 -1.92 7.97 -3.13
N TRP A 65 -1.97 8.55 -1.94
CA TRP A 65 -1.60 9.94 -1.68
C TRP A 65 -0.10 10.18 -1.79
N GLU A 66 0.71 9.69 -0.85
CA GLU A 66 2.14 10.00 -0.78
C GLU A 66 2.95 9.16 -1.78
N GLY A 67 2.42 8.03 -2.24
CA GLY A 67 3.09 7.14 -3.18
C GLY A 67 2.76 7.40 -4.65
N ASP A 68 1.48 7.60 -4.97
CA ASP A 68 0.99 7.76 -6.35
C ASP A 68 0.58 9.22 -6.68
N GLY A 69 0.66 10.14 -5.70
CA GLY A 69 0.49 11.59 -5.92
C GLY A 69 -0.96 12.07 -6.01
N LEU A 70 -1.93 11.35 -5.43
CA LEU A 70 -3.30 11.85 -5.29
C LEU A 70 -3.35 13.03 -4.33
N GLU A 71 -4.23 14.01 -4.52
CA GLU A 71 -4.17 15.25 -3.73
C GLU A 71 -5.42 15.46 -2.86
N THR A 72 -6.58 15.02 -3.35
CA THR A 72 -7.89 15.36 -2.75
C THR A 72 -8.54 14.21 -1.99
N VAL A 73 -9.45 14.55 -1.07
CA VAL A 73 -10.19 13.56 -0.28
C VAL A 73 -10.95 12.59 -1.18
N ALA A 74 -11.58 13.10 -2.24
CA ALA A 74 -12.32 12.27 -3.20
C ALA A 74 -11.41 11.28 -3.94
N GLU A 75 -10.25 11.73 -4.43
CA GLU A 75 -9.30 10.86 -5.14
C GLU A 75 -8.80 9.73 -4.24
N VAL A 76 -8.44 10.05 -2.98
CA VAL A 76 -7.95 9.05 -2.03
C VAL A 76 -9.06 8.09 -1.60
N GLU A 77 -10.30 8.57 -1.43
CA GLU A 77 -11.45 7.72 -1.14
C GLU A 77 -11.76 6.76 -2.30
N GLU A 78 -11.77 7.26 -3.55
CA GLU A 78 -11.98 6.44 -4.74
C GLU A 78 -10.88 5.39 -4.89
N TYR A 79 -9.62 5.78 -4.68
CA TYR A 79 -8.49 4.87 -4.66
C TYR A 79 -8.66 3.77 -3.60
N PHE A 80 -9.05 4.15 -2.38
CA PHE A 80 -9.31 3.21 -1.29
C PHE A 80 -10.41 2.20 -1.66
N ALA A 81 -11.52 2.68 -2.21
CA ALA A 81 -12.64 1.83 -2.62
C ALA A 81 -12.22 0.85 -3.73
N ARG A 82 -11.49 1.34 -4.74
CA ARG A 82 -10.94 0.51 -5.83
C ARG A 82 -9.96 -0.54 -5.30
N MET A 83 -9.05 -0.17 -4.40
CA MET A 83 -8.11 -1.10 -3.79
C MET A 83 -8.84 -2.21 -3.02
N CYS A 84 -9.85 -1.87 -2.21
CA CYS A 84 -10.66 -2.88 -1.50
C CYS A 84 -11.29 -3.87 -2.47
N PHE A 85 -11.91 -3.37 -3.55
CA PHE A 85 -12.51 -4.20 -4.58
C PHE A 85 -11.48 -5.14 -5.25
N GLU A 86 -10.33 -4.61 -5.67
CA GLU A 86 -9.28 -5.39 -6.33
C GLU A 86 -8.66 -6.46 -5.41
N ILE A 87 -8.48 -6.14 -4.11
CA ILE A 87 -8.03 -7.10 -3.11
C ILE A 87 -9.04 -8.24 -2.99
N ASP A 88 -10.33 -7.93 -2.88
CA ASP A 88 -11.39 -8.95 -2.78
C ASP A 88 -11.43 -9.85 -4.02
N GLN A 89 -11.30 -9.27 -5.22
CA GLN A 89 -11.24 -10.04 -6.48
C GLN A 89 -10.03 -10.98 -6.52
N ARG A 90 -8.84 -10.50 -6.12
CA ARG A 90 -7.61 -11.30 -6.07
C ARG A 90 -7.70 -12.46 -5.09
N LEU A 91 -8.36 -12.23 -3.95
CA LEU A 91 -8.54 -13.26 -2.92
C LEU A 91 -9.69 -14.24 -3.24
N GLY A 92 -10.60 -13.86 -4.14
CA GLY A 92 -11.82 -14.61 -4.43
C GLY A 92 -12.80 -14.66 -3.24
N GLU A 93 -12.70 -13.69 -2.31
CA GLU A 93 -13.50 -13.61 -1.10
C GLU A 93 -14.13 -12.21 -0.98
N PRO A 94 -15.46 -12.09 -0.84
CA PRO A 94 -16.10 -10.82 -0.54
C PRO A 94 -15.61 -10.23 0.79
N ALA A 95 -15.23 -8.95 0.78
CA ALA A 95 -14.63 -8.25 1.91
C ALA A 95 -13.37 -8.94 2.46
N GLY A 96 -12.61 -9.64 1.62
CA GLY A 96 -11.32 -10.22 1.98
C GLY A 96 -10.31 -9.17 2.48
N CYS A 97 -10.38 -7.93 1.99
CA CYS A 97 -9.52 -6.83 2.47
C CYS A 97 -9.65 -6.55 3.97
N ARG A 98 -10.81 -6.85 4.58
CA ARG A 98 -11.10 -6.58 6.00
C ARG A 98 -10.10 -7.25 6.94
N TRP A 99 -9.58 -8.43 6.57
CA TRP A 99 -8.65 -9.18 7.43
C TRP A 99 -7.34 -8.43 7.61
N PHE A 100 -6.91 -7.65 6.61
CA PHE A 100 -5.75 -6.78 6.71
C PHE A 100 -6.11 -5.46 7.39
N LEU A 101 -7.21 -4.81 6.99
CA LEU A 101 -7.60 -3.50 7.54
C LEU A 101 -7.93 -3.58 9.04
N ASN A 102 -8.70 -4.57 9.48
CA ASN A 102 -9.00 -4.74 10.91
C ASN A 102 -7.74 -5.03 11.71
N TRP A 103 -6.86 -5.91 11.21
CA TRP A 103 -5.58 -6.15 11.87
C TRP A 103 -4.76 -4.86 11.96
N TYR A 104 -4.68 -4.10 10.88
CA TYR A 104 -3.94 -2.86 10.82
C TYR A 104 -4.51 -1.84 11.82
N ASP A 105 -5.83 -1.70 11.95
CA ASP A 105 -6.45 -0.73 12.85
C ASP A 105 -6.44 -1.16 14.33
N GLU A 106 -6.57 -2.45 14.62
CA GLU A 106 -6.71 -2.98 15.98
C GLU A 106 -5.37 -3.34 16.65
N THR A 107 -4.31 -3.54 15.86
CA THR A 107 -2.98 -3.87 16.40
C THR A 107 -2.32 -2.61 16.98
N PRO A 108 -1.66 -2.68 18.16
CA PRO A 108 -0.89 -1.57 18.70
C PRO A 108 0.06 -0.98 17.65
N ARG A 109 0.08 0.36 17.55
CA ARG A 109 0.74 1.09 16.45
C ARG A 109 2.20 0.70 16.25
N ASP A 110 2.93 0.53 17.35
CA ASP A 110 4.34 0.12 17.36
C ASP A 110 4.54 -1.30 16.82
N GLU A 111 3.71 -2.25 17.27
CA GLU A 111 3.71 -3.62 16.76
C GLU A 111 3.32 -3.69 15.28
N MET A 112 2.22 -3.01 14.92
CA MET A 112 1.74 -2.92 13.53
C MET A 112 2.84 -2.40 12.62
N ARG A 113 3.47 -1.27 12.98
CA ARG A 113 4.53 -0.66 12.19
C ARG A 113 5.70 -1.60 11.96
N GLN A 114 6.22 -2.21 13.03
CA GLN A 114 7.36 -3.13 12.94
C GLN A 114 7.05 -4.32 12.02
N ARG A 115 5.86 -4.92 12.17
CA ARG A 115 5.47 -6.12 11.43
C ARG A 115 5.17 -5.81 9.96
N LEU A 116 4.50 -4.71 9.67
CA LEU A 116 4.19 -4.30 8.30
C LEU A 116 5.45 -3.83 7.58
N LEU A 117 6.33 -3.08 8.24
CA LEU A 117 7.59 -2.60 7.66
C LEU A 117 8.47 -3.76 7.19
N ALA A 118 8.49 -4.88 7.93
CA ALA A 118 9.20 -6.09 7.51
C ALA A 118 8.64 -6.67 6.19
N GLU A 119 7.32 -6.64 5.99
CA GLU A 119 6.70 -7.10 4.74
C GLU A 119 6.92 -6.12 3.59
N VAL A 120 6.97 -4.80 3.87
CA VAL A 120 7.31 -3.79 2.87
C VAL A 120 8.76 -3.93 2.41
N HIS A 121 9.71 -4.14 3.33
CA HIS A 121 11.10 -4.42 2.98
C HIS A 121 11.23 -5.68 2.13
N ARG A 122 10.49 -6.74 2.47
CA ARG A 122 10.43 -7.98 1.68
C ARG A 122 9.95 -7.71 0.25
N ALA A 123 8.88 -6.92 0.09
CA ALA A 123 8.33 -6.57 -1.21
C ALA A 123 9.32 -5.76 -2.06
N LEU A 124 9.97 -4.75 -1.47
CA LEU A 124 10.97 -3.92 -2.13
C LEU A 124 12.19 -4.73 -2.58
N ALA A 125 12.74 -5.56 -1.70
CA ALA A 125 13.89 -6.41 -2.03
C ALA A 125 13.59 -7.38 -3.17
N ARG A 126 12.36 -7.92 -3.22
CA ARG A 126 11.91 -8.80 -4.31
C ARG A 126 11.88 -8.06 -5.66
N ARG A 127 11.33 -6.84 -5.70
CA ARG A 127 11.24 -6.06 -6.95
C ARG A 127 12.62 -5.63 -7.45
N GLN A 128 13.49 -5.18 -6.55
CA GLN A 128 14.86 -4.81 -6.89
C GLN A 128 15.68 -6.01 -7.39
N GLY A 129 15.47 -7.18 -6.79
CA GLY A 129 16.10 -8.41 -7.27
C GLY A 129 15.59 -8.83 -8.65
N GLU A 130 14.29 -8.68 -8.94
CA GLU A 130 13.71 -8.95 -10.27
C GLU A 130 14.31 -8.02 -11.35
N ASP A 131 14.50 -6.73 -11.04
CA ASP A 131 15.11 -5.75 -11.95
C ASP A 131 16.57 -6.12 -12.30
N GLU A 132 17.36 -6.60 -11.34
CA GLU A 132 18.76 -7.02 -11.58
C GLU A 132 18.90 -8.23 -12.53
N PHE A 133 17.88 -9.09 -12.64
CA PHE A 133 17.89 -10.24 -13.55
C PHE A 133 17.37 -9.91 -14.96
N GLU A 134 16.61 -8.82 -15.15
CA GLU A 134 16.06 -8.44 -16.47
C GLU A 134 17.05 -7.60 -17.30
N GLU A 135 18.01 -6.90 -16.68
CA GLU A 135 19.02 -6.07 -17.36
C GLU A 135 20.24 -6.84 -17.92
N ALA A 136 20.29 -8.17 -17.87
CA ALA A 136 21.42 -8.94 -18.40
C ALA A 136 21.58 -8.74 -19.94
N PRO A 137 22.77 -8.33 -20.44
CA PRO A 137 22.91 -7.87 -21.82
C PRO A 137 22.76 -9.02 -22.83
N ARG A 138 21.87 -8.84 -23.81
CA ARG A 138 21.84 -9.65 -25.03
C ARG A 138 23.13 -9.41 -25.82
N VAL A 139 24.14 -10.26 -25.60
CA VAL A 139 25.35 -10.30 -26.42
C VAL A 139 24.96 -10.78 -27.82
N ALA A 140 24.71 -9.83 -28.72
CA ALA A 140 24.58 -10.12 -30.14
C ALA A 140 25.97 -10.47 -30.69
N SER A 141 26.17 -11.78 -30.90
CA SER A 141 27.31 -12.38 -31.57
C SER A 141 27.61 -11.66 -32.89
N ARG A 142 28.81 -11.06 -33.01
CA ARG A 142 29.40 -10.69 -34.30
C ARG A 142 29.79 -11.98 -35.02
N VAL A 143 29.09 -12.29 -36.11
CA VAL A 143 29.58 -13.24 -37.11
C VAL A 143 30.31 -12.44 -38.18
N ALA A 144 31.56 -12.85 -38.42
CA ALA A 144 32.50 -12.29 -39.39
C ALA A 144 32.09 -12.53 -40.84
#